data_AF-M0JIB9-F1
#
_entry.id   AF-M0JIB9-F1
#
_cell.length_a   1.000
_cell.length_b   1.000
_cell.length_c   1.000
_cell.angle_alpha   90.00
_cell.angle_beta   90.00
_cell.angle_gamma   90.00
#
_symmetry.space_group_name_H-M   'P 1'
#
loop_
_entity.id
_entity.type
_entity.pdbx_description
1 polymer ?
#
loop_
_entity_poly.entity_id
_entity_poly.type
_entity_poly.pdbx_seq_one_letter_code
_entity_poly.pdbx_strand_id
1 'polypeptide(L)'
;MPAPTGADGVGRGLQEVFVPPVGVFLIVVFIKEFVGPVVAGLVYLLMLTGIFLGIYTSAKYWNIRYTTGFVLSGIILIWMAPGIISTVIHPVFGLLGTLIGFVFLGAMALLLIEKSGLDEILTR
;
A
#
# COMPACT_ATOMS: atom_id res chain seq x y z
N MET A 1 13.39 -10.65 20.94
CA MET A 1 12.04 -11.09 20.51
C MET A 1 12.20 -12.08 19.36
N PRO A 2 11.34 -13.09 19.20
CA PRO A 2 11.39 -14.01 18.06
C PRO A 2 11.21 -13.26 16.73
N ALA A 3 11.76 -13.82 15.65
CA ALA A 3 11.65 -13.21 14.33
C ALA A 3 10.17 -13.19 13.87
N PRO A 4 9.70 -12.07 13.29
CA PRO A 4 8.33 -11.97 12.78
C PRO A 4 8.00 -13.07 11.76
N THR A 5 6.79 -13.59 11.84
CA THR A 5 6.29 -14.70 11.01
C THR A 5 5.50 -14.21 9.80
N GLY A 6 5.14 -15.12 8.89
CA GLY A 6 4.25 -14.77 7.77
C GLY A 6 2.85 -14.35 8.22
N ALA A 7 2.34 -14.89 9.33
CA ALA A 7 1.06 -14.46 9.90
C ALA A 7 1.12 -13.00 10.38
N ASP A 8 2.26 -12.59 10.96
CA ASP A 8 2.48 -11.19 11.35
C ASP A 8 2.53 -10.26 10.12
N GLY A 9 3.08 -10.76 9.00
CA GLY A 9 3.07 -10.06 7.71
C GLY A 9 1.66 -9.87 7.16
N VAL A 10 0.82 -10.91 7.22
CA VAL A 10 -0.61 -10.85 6.83
C VAL A 10 -1.37 -9.87 7.73
N GLY A 11 -1.15 -9.95 9.05
CA GLY A 11 -1.78 -9.06 10.02
C GLY A 11 -1.46 -7.60 9.73
N ARG A 12 -0.21 -7.30 9.39
CA ARG A 12 0.18 -5.95 8.99
C ARG A 12 -0.42 -5.53 7.64
N GLY A 13 -0.45 -6.41 6.64
CA GLY A 13 -1.08 -6.09 5.37
C GLY A 13 -2.56 -5.75 5.51
N LEU A 14 -3.28 -6.44 6.39
CA LEU A 14 -4.67 -6.08 6.73
C LEU A 14 -4.79 -4.69 7.36
N GLN A 15 -3.90 -4.35 8.29
CA GLN A 15 -3.91 -3.06 8.98
C GLN A 15 -3.53 -1.88 8.05
N GLU A 16 -2.57 -2.09 7.16
CA GLU A 16 -1.99 -1.02 6.34
C GLU A 16 -2.69 -0.87 4.97
N VAL A 17 -3.28 -1.94 4.44
CA VAL A 17 -3.89 -1.97 3.09
C VAL A 17 -5.43 -1.94 3.14
N PHE A 18 -6.06 -2.69 4.05
CA PHE A 18 -7.53 -2.83 4.05
C PHE A 18 -8.24 -1.74 4.84
N VAL A 19 -7.64 -1.32 5.96
CA VAL A 19 -8.07 -0.12 6.64
C VAL A 19 -7.32 1.00 5.93
N PRO A 20 -7.92 1.75 4.96
CA PRO A 20 -7.32 3.02 4.57
C PRO A 20 -7.06 3.72 5.90
N PRO A 21 -5.80 4.10 6.20
CA PRO A 21 -5.46 4.55 7.54
C PRO A 21 -6.51 5.57 7.90
N VAL A 22 -7.32 5.30 8.92
CA VAL A 22 -8.53 6.10 9.19
C VAL A 22 -8.12 7.58 9.26
N GLY A 23 -6.90 7.85 9.72
CA GLY A 23 -6.21 9.13 9.60
C GLY A 23 -6.13 9.72 8.18
N VAL A 24 -5.66 8.99 7.17
CA VAL A 24 -5.64 9.46 5.75
C VAL A 24 -7.04 9.83 5.29
N PHE A 25 -8.05 8.98 5.57
CA PHE A 25 -9.43 9.28 5.18
C PHE A 25 -9.95 10.55 5.85
N LEU A 26 -9.77 10.68 7.18
CA LEU A 26 -10.21 11.85 7.94
C LEU A 26 -9.50 13.14 7.49
N ILE A 27 -8.19 13.07 7.23
CA ILE A 27 -7.40 14.21 6.74
C ILE A 27 -7.92 14.65 5.36
N VAL A 28 -8.18 13.71 4.46
CA VAL A 28 -8.69 14.02 3.11
C VAL A 28 -10.09 14.62 3.17
N VAL A 29 -10.98 14.09 4.02
CA VAL A 29 -12.33 14.66 4.23
C VAL A 29 -12.24 16.07 4.80
N PHE A 30 -11.39 16.29 5.80
CA PHE A 30 -11.18 17.61 6.38
C PHE A 30 -10.67 18.60 5.33
N ILE A 31 -9.62 18.25 4.59
CA ILE A 31 -9.05 19.14 3.56
C ILE A 31 -10.05 19.42 2.44
N LYS A 32 -10.86 18.42 2.07
CA LYS A 32 -11.94 18.61 1.09
C LYS A 32 -12.90 19.71 1.55
N GLU A 33 -13.31 19.68 2.80
CA GLU A 33 -14.27 20.64 3.35
C GLU A 33 -13.75 22.08 3.35
N PHE A 34 -12.46 22.28 3.67
CA PHE A 34 -11.89 23.64 3.81
C PHE A 34 -11.20 24.19 2.56
N VAL A 35 -10.65 23.31 1.70
CA VAL A 35 -9.78 23.70 0.58
C VAL A 35 -10.33 23.22 -0.77
N GLY A 36 -11.24 22.25 -0.75
CA GLY A 36 -11.91 21.73 -1.93
C GLY A 36 -11.38 20.38 -2.43
N PRO A 37 -12.11 19.75 -3.37
CA PRO A 37 -11.92 18.34 -3.72
C PRO A 37 -10.63 18.06 -4.51
N VAL A 38 -10.12 19.03 -5.27
CA VAL A 38 -8.89 18.85 -6.06
C VAL A 38 -7.66 18.78 -5.16
N VAL A 39 -7.53 19.73 -4.22
CA VAL A 39 -6.41 19.75 -3.27
C VAL A 39 -6.45 18.53 -2.35
N ALA A 40 -7.64 18.16 -1.87
CA ALA A 40 -7.82 16.94 -1.10
C ALA A 40 -7.35 15.68 -1.85
N GLY A 41 -7.62 15.61 -3.16
CA GLY A 41 -7.15 14.51 -4.00
C GLY A 41 -5.64 14.48 -4.20
N LEU A 42 -4.99 15.63 -4.34
CA LEU A 42 -3.53 15.71 -4.39
C LEU A 42 -2.89 15.28 -3.07
N VAL A 43 -3.44 15.73 -1.93
CA VAL A 43 -2.96 15.34 -0.61
C VAL A 43 -3.14 13.83 -0.39
N TYR A 44 -4.28 13.27 -0.80
CA TYR A 44 -4.50 11.82 -0.79
C TYR A 44 -3.37 11.06 -1.51
N LEU A 45 -3.06 11.43 -2.76
CA LEU A 45 -2.01 10.76 -3.53
C LEU A 45 -0.63 10.89 -2.88
N LEU A 46 -0.34 12.06 -2.31
CA LEU A 46 0.94 12.36 -1.68
C LEU A 46 1.13 11.55 -0.40
N MET A 47 0.09 11.47 0.44
CA MET A 47 0.08 10.63 1.64
C MET A 47 0.20 9.16 1.30
N LEU A 48 -0.58 8.69 0.32
CA LEU A 48 -0.56 7.29 -0.12
C LEU A 48 0.84 6.89 -0.60
N THR A 49 1.44 7.72 -1.46
CA THR A 49 2.80 7.49 -1.97
C THR A 49 3.83 7.49 -0.84
N GLY A 50 3.73 8.43 0.10
CA GLY A 50 4.63 8.51 1.26
C GLY A 50 4.57 7.28 2.15
N ILE A 51 3.36 6.77 2.44
CA ILE A 51 3.15 5.55 3.23
C ILE A 51 3.75 4.34 2.51
N PHE A 52 3.43 4.16 1.23
CA PHE A 52 3.94 3.03 0.45
C PHE A 52 5.46 3.06 0.30
N LEU A 53 6.05 4.24 0.12
CA LEU A 53 7.51 4.40 0.10
C LEU A 53 8.12 4.03 1.46
N GLY A 54 7.51 4.48 2.56
CA GLY A 54 7.92 4.13 3.92
C GLY A 54 7.86 2.62 4.19
N ILE A 55 6.80 1.95 3.73
CA ILE A 55 6.66 0.49 3.82
C ILE A 55 7.72 -0.20 2.97
N TYR A 56 7.89 0.21 1.71
CA TYR A 56 8.86 -0.40 0.80
C TYR A 56 10.30 -0.28 1.33
N THR A 57 10.69 0.90 1.80
CA THR A 57 12.02 1.10 2.39
C THR A 57 12.24 0.24 3.64
N SER A 58 11.21 0.13 4.50
CA SER A 58 11.24 -0.77 5.66
C SER A 58 11.32 -2.24 5.26
N ALA A 59 10.61 -2.63 4.19
CA ALA A 59 10.52 -4.00 3.72
C ALA A 59 11.85 -4.57 3.24
N LYS A 60 12.80 -3.71 2.83
CA LYS A 60 14.17 -4.12 2.51
C LYS A 60 14.85 -4.84 3.67
N TYR A 61 14.47 -4.54 4.91
CA TYR A 61 15.04 -5.14 6.11
C TYR A 61 14.17 -6.26 6.71
N TRP A 62 13.03 -6.58 6.11
CA TRP A 62 12.16 -7.67 6.59
C TRP A 62 12.71 -9.04 6.22
N ASN A 63 12.39 -10.04 7.03
CA ASN A 63 12.66 -11.43 6.69
C ASN A 63 11.67 -11.92 5.62
N ILE A 64 12.08 -12.94 4.85
CA ILE A 64 11.29 -13.44 3.72
C ILE A 64 9.88 -13.87 4.11
N ARG A 65 9.72 -14.57 5.25
CA ARG A 65 8.42 -15.10 5.70
C ARG A 65 7.43 -13.97 5.93
N TYR A 66 7.89 -12.91 6.61
CA TYR A 66 7.11 -11.72 6.87
C TYR A 66 6.73 -10.98 5.58
N THR A 67 7.69 -10.78 4.67
CA THR A 67 7.44 -10.15 3.36
C THR A 67 6.44 -10.96 2.54
N THR A 68 6.55 -12.30 2.51
CA THR A 68 5.58 -13.16 1.80
C THR A 68 4.17 -12.97 2.33
N GLY A 69 4.00 -13.00 3.66
CA GLY A 69 2.68 -12.78 4.28
C GLY A 69 2.09 -11.42 3.91
N PHE A 70 2.91 -10.37 3.96
CA PHE A 70 2.48 -9.03 3.56
C PHE A 70 2.08 -8.96 2.09
N VAL A 71 2.90 -9.46 1.17
CA VAL A 71 2.62 -9.43 -0.28
C VAL A 71 1.36 -10.20 -0.62
N LEU A 72 1.20 -11.42 -0.10
CA LEU A 72 0.01 -12.25 -0.37
C LEU A 72 -1.27 -11.56 0.12
N SER A 73 -1.23 -11.00 1.33
CA SER A 73 -2.36 -10.23 1.83
C SER A 73 -2.62 -9.00 0.97
N GLY A 74 -1.60 -8.23 0.59
CA GLY A 74 -1.75 -7.05 -0.28
C GLY A 74 -2.40 -7.38 -1.63
N ILE A 75 -2.02 -8.50 -2.25
CA ILE A 75 -2.62 -8.99 -3.51
C ILE A 75 -4.10 -9.31 -3.32
N ILE A 76 -4.49 -9.97 -2.23
CA ILE A 76 -5.90 -10.28 -1.97
C ILE A 76 -6.68 -8.99 -1.71
N LEU A 77 -6.11 -8.09 -0.90
CA LEU A 77 -6.80 -6.92 -0.40
C LEU A 77 -6.98 -5.83 -1.46
N ILE A 78 -6.10 -5.73 -2.47
CA ILE A 78 -6.28 -4.75 -3.55
C ILE A 78 -7.54 -5.03 -4.39
N TRP A 79 -7.98 -6.29 -4.47
CA TRP A 79 -9.25 -6.65 -5.11
C TRP A 79 -10.47 -6.46 -4.21
N MET A 80 -10.26 -6.49 -2.90
CA MET A 80 -11.33 -6.33 -1.91
C MET A 80 -11.53 -4.90 -1.43
N ALA A 81 -10.64 -3.96 -1.76
CA ALA A 81 -10.72 -2.58 -1.33
C ALA A 81 -11.68 -1.78 -2.25
N PRO A 82 -12.95 -1.55 -1.88
CA PRO A 82 -13.77 -0.58 -2.58
C PRO A 82 -13.16 0.80 -2.39
N GLY A 83 -13.05 1.57 -3.47
CA GLY A 83 -12.54 2.93 -3.45
C GLY A 83 -13.52 3.89 -2.77
N ILE A 84 -13.72 3.80 -1.45
CA ILE A 84 -14.56 4.75 -0.70
C ILE A 84 -14.04 6.18 -0.93
N ILE A 85 -12.74 6.35 -1.11
CA ILE A 85 -12.12 7.64 -1.41
C ILE A 85 -12.63 8.26 -2.72
N SER A 86 -12.96 7.49 -3.76
CA SER A 86 -13.50 8.06 -5.01
C SER A 86 -14.92 8.63 -4.87
N THR A 87 -15.60 8.36 -3.75
CA THR A 87 -16.86 9.03 -3.38
C THR A 87 -16.63 10.36 -2.65
N VAL A 88 -15.43 10.58 -2.11
CA VAL A 88 -15.07 11.78 -1.35
C VAL A 88 -14.38 12.81 -2.25
N ILE A 89 -13.44 12.38 -3.08
CA ILE A 89 -12.65 13.24 -3.99
C ILE A 89 -12.98 12.94 -5.45
N HIS A 90 -12.43 13.74 -6.38
CA HIS A 90 -12.64 13.52 -7.82
C HIS A 90 -12.20 12.10 -8.23
N PRO A 91 -13.02 11.35 -9.01
CA PRO A 91 -12.77 9.93 -9.31
C PRO A 91 -11.40 9.62 -9.91
N VAL A 92 -10.84 10.55 -10.69
CA VAL A 92 -9.48 10.45 -11.27
C VAL A 92 -8.42 10.21 -10.20
N PHE A 93 -8.51 10.86 -9.04
CA PHE A 93 -7.56 10.64 -7.95
C PHE A 93 -7.71 9.26 -7.31
N GLY A 94 -8.94 8.73 -7.25
CA GLY A 94 -9.17 7.34 -6.84
C GLY A 94 -8.47 6.36 -7.78
N LEU A 95 -8.64 6.54 -9.09
CA LEU A 95 -7.97 5.74 -10.12
C LEU A 95 -6.43 5.83 -10.02
N LEU A 96 -5.89 7.04 -9.88
CA LEU A 96 -4.45 7.25 -9.69
C LEU A 96 -3.93 6.56 -8.41
N GLY A 97 -4.69 6.61 -7.32
CA GLY A 97 -4.36 5.90 -6.09
C GLY A 97 -4.32 4.38 -6.29
N THR A 98 -5.28 3.82 -7.02
CA THR A 98 -5.27 2.39 -7.39
C THR A 98 -4.04 2.02 -8.21
N LEU A 99 -3.66 2.84 -9.20
CA LEU A 99 -2.46 2.63 -10.01
C LEU A 99 -1.19 2.64 -9.14
N ILE A 100 -1.08 3.59 -8.21
CA ILE A 100 0.02 3.64 -7.23
C ILE A 100 0.05 2.37 -6.39
N GLY A 101 -1.11 1.86 -5.96
CA GLY A 101 -1.24 0.59 -5.25
C GLY A 101 -0.69 -0.61 -6.05
N PHE A 102 -1.02 -0.71 -7.34
CA PHE A 102 -0.48 -1.76 -8.20
C PHE A 102 1.04 -1.65 -8.38
N VAL A 103 1.57 -0.44 -8.60
CA VAL A 103 3.02 -0.21 -8.71
C VAL A 103 3.72 -0.61 -7.41
N PHE A 104 3.16 -0.25 -6.25
CA PHE A 104 3.69 -0.63 -4.95
C PHE A 104 3.70 -2.15 -4.75
N LEU A 105 2.59 -2.85 -5.05
CA LEU A 105 2.54 -4.31 -4.94
C LEU A 105 3.52 -4.99 -5.90
N GLY A 106 3.66 -4.47 -7.12
CA GLY A 106 4.67 -4.94 -8.07
C GLY A 106 6.09 -4.80 -7.51
N ALA A 107 6.42 -3.64 -6.94
CA ALA A 107 7.71 -3.40 -6.30
C ALA A 107 7.94 -4.34 -5.11
N MET A 108 6.93 -4.58 -4.27
CA MET A 108 7.01 -5.51 -3.15
C MET A 108 7.16 -6.97 -3.60
N ALA A 109 6.52 -7.36 -4.70
CA ALA A 109 6.69 -8.69 -5.30
C ALA A 109 8.11 -8.88 -5.85
N LEU A 110 8.67 -7.88 -6.54
CA LEU A 110 10.06 -7.92 -7.00
C LEU A 110 11.03 -8.03 -5.83
N LEU A 111 10.82 -7.26 -4.76
CA LEU A 111 11.60 -7.35 -3.53
C LEU A 111 11.51 -8.73 -2.87
N LEU A 112 10.35 -9.38 -2.94
CA LEU A 112 10.18 -10.74 -2.45
C LEU A 112 10.98 -11.75 -3.30
N ILE A 113 10.98 -11.60 -4.63
CA ILE A 113 11.76 -12.45 -5.54
C ILE A 113 13.26 -12.29 -5.23
N GLU A 114 13.74 -11.06 -5.09
CA GLU A 114 15.13 -10.76 -4.69
C GLU A 114 15.47 -11.44 -3.34
N LYS A 115 14.59 -11.32 -2.34
CA LYS A 115 14.78 -11.96 -1.03
C LYS A 115 14.75 -13.49 -1.08
N SER A 116 14.12 -14.06 -2.09
CA SER A 116 14.07 -15.52 -2.30
C SER A 116 15.28 -16.09 -3.04
N GLY A 117 16.20 -15.23 -3.52
CA GLY A 117 17.34 -15.64 -4.35
C GLY A 117 16.91 -16.13 -5.74
N LEU A 118 15.77 -15.66 -6.24
CA LEU A 118 15.22 -16.01 -7.56
C LEU A 118 15.36 -14.84 -8.56
N ASP A 119 16.20 -13.85 -8.25
CA ASP A 119 16.48 -12.67 -9.07
C ASP A 119 17.14 -13.03 -10.41
N GLU A 120 17.89 -14.12 -10.46
CA GLU A 120 18.48 -14.67 -11.69
C GLU A 120 17.42 -15.09 -12.73
N ILE A 121 16.18 -15.40 -12.30
CA ILE A 121 15.08 -15.78 -13.21
C ILE A 121 14.52 -14.56 -13.94
N LEU A 122 14.60 -13.36 -13.34
CA LEU A 122 14.06 -12.13 -13.91
C LEU A 122 14.98 -11.46 -14.94
N THR A 123 16.24 -11.89 -15.03
CA THR A 123 17.29 -11.30 -15.88
C THR A 123 17.61 -12.13 -17.13
N ARG A 124 16.90 -13.24 -17.36
CA ARG A 124 16.92 -14.03 -18.61
C ARG A 124 15.80 -13.62 -19.55
#